data_AF-A0A0F8DTQ7-F1
#
_entry.id   AF-A0A0F8DTQ7-F1
#
_cell.length_a   1.000
_cell.length_b   1.000
_cell.length_c   1.000
_cell.angle_alpha   90.00
_cell.angle_beta   90.00
_cell.angle_gamma   90.00
#
_symmetry.space_group_name_H-M   'P 1'
#
loop_
_entity.id
_entity.type
_entity.pdbx_description
1 polymer ?
#
loop_
_entity_poly.entity_id
_entity_poly.type
_entity_poly.pdbx_seq_one_letter_code
_entity_poly.pdbx_strand_id
1 'polypeptide(L)'
;MGFKAFGYNVISLIWDSIVRSKHYNVAYLVAPEITPDEISNLSKRLNFYCPELKLEIKNINSAILSCAPILYFCDKNKLPTWIKCIRGSIYYIDYRSNPVDGWEWISLANLCSSCKPNIEDSKIKFTNYINDLRAQHLSKCYIFGTGSSLEKAIGYNFSDGYRVVCNTIVKDKKLWNHLNPNFIVAGDAIYHFGHTMYARTFRKDLYDRMQETPTTYFIYPQQFHTIVYRQFKPFEDRLIPVPVGNYKYYHNDLVNNFYLPALGNVLQLLLLPLACTLSKNVYMWGFDGRAPQDKLFWKNSEKHSYSNYLPELQKEHPKFYEYYVPKDEPTKYINNNFGDEMDELLHQAEINGFSFTMMHKSWTPTLMKRFRFDQTASINKK
;
A
#
# COMPACT_ATOMS: atom_id res chain seq x y z
N MET A 1 -22.72 -16.41 -22.40
CA MET A 1 -21.40 -16.93 -21.96
C MET A 1 -20.81 -17.73 -23.12
N GLY A 2 -19.83 -17.17 -23.83
CA GLY A 2 -19.35 -17.72 -25.09
C GLY A 2 -18.18 -18.69 -24.93
N PHE A 3 -18.16 -19.74 -25.75
CA PHE A 3 -17.12 -20.79 -25.87
C PHE A 3 -15.66 -20.27 -26.00
N LYS A 4 -15.44 -18.98 -26.27
CA LYS A 4 -14.10 -18.36 -26.22
C LYS A 4 -13.48 -18.31 -24.82
N ALA A 5 -14.27 -18.22 -23.74
CA ALA A 5 -13.73 -18.10 -22.37
C ALA A 5 -13.10 -19.40 -21.83
N PHE A 6 -13.49 -20.57 -22.38
CA PHE A 6 -13.03 -21.86 -21.89
C PHE A 6 -11.62 -22.22 -22.41
N GLY A 7 -11.32 -21.90 -23.67
CA GLY A 7 -10.01 -22.18 -24.28
C GLY A 7 -8.85 -21.33 -23.73
N TYR A 8 -9.10 -20.05 -23.41
CA TYR A 8 -8.07 -19.16 -22.84
C TYR A 8 -7.64 -19.57 -21.43
N ASN A 9 -8.58 -20.07 -20.61
CA ASN A 9 -8.27 -20.53 -19.26
C ASN A 9 -7.38 -21.77 -19.24
N VAL A 10 -7.58 -22.73 -20.16
CA VAL A 10 -6.76 -23.95 -20.19
C VAL A 10 -5.33 -23.66 -20.62
N ILE A 11 -5.12 -22.79 -21.62
CA ILE A 11 -3.77 -22.41 -22.10
C ILE A 11 -3.02 -21.60 -21.04
N SER A 12 -3.69 -20.64 -20.38
CA SER A 12 -3.11 -19.87 -19.27
C SER A 12 -2.74 -20.77 -18.08
N LEU A 13 -3.59 -21.75 -17.72
CA LEU A 13 -3.31 -22.71 -16.66
C LEU A 13 -2.12 -23.63 -16.99
N ILE A 14 -2.00 -24.08 -18.24
CA ILE A 14 -0.84 -24.89 -18.68
C ILE A 14 0.44 -24.06 -18.63
N TRP A 15 0.40 -22.81 -19.11
CA TRP A 15 1.56 -21.92 -19.08
C TRP A 15 1.98 -21.58 -17.65
N ASP A 16 1.04 -21.28 -16.77
CA ASP A 16 1.28 -21.02 -15.35
C ASP A 16 1.84 -22.24 -14.62
N SER A 17 1.38 -23.45 -14.96
CA SER A 17 1.90 -24.70 -14.40
C SER A 17 3.36 -24.95 -14.80
N ILE A 18 3.75 -24.63 -16.03
CA ILE A 18 5.13 -24.74 -16.54
C ILE A 18 6.06 -23.67 -15.93
N VAL A 19 5.51 -22.55 -15.47
CA VAL A 19 6.26 -21.40 -14.95
C VAL A 19 6.53 -21.48 -13.45
N ARG A 20 5.69 -22.16 -12.66
CA ARG A 20 5.70 -22.12 -11.18
C ARG A 20 6.94 -22.70 -10.48
N SER A 21 7.90 -23.29 -11.19
CA SER A 21 9.15 -23.84 -10.63
C SER A 21 10.45 -23.24 -11.21
N LYS A 22 10.38 -22.20 -12.04
CA LYS A 22 11.57 -21.68 -12.73
C LYS A 22 12.28 -20.59 -11.92
N HIS A 23 13.51 -20.87 -11.54
CA HIS A 23 14.47 -19.80 -11.22
C HIS A 23 14.82 -19.04 -12.50
N TYR A 24 14.53 -17.74 -12.49
CA TYR A 24 14.87 -16.85 -13.58
C TYR A 24 16.23 -16.22 -13.30
N ASN A 25 17.13 -16.28 -14.28
CA ASN A 25 18.44 -15.62 -14.22
C ASN A 25 18.52 -14.41 -15.17
N VAL A 26 17.49 -14.21 -15.99
CA VAL A 26 17.42 -13.16 -17.00
C VAL A 26 15.99 -12.62 -17.13
N ALA A 27 15.86 -11.32 -17.32
CA ALA A 27 14.66 -10.64 -17.77
C ALA A 27 14.94 -9.98 -19.13
N TYR A 28 13.98 -10.07 -20.04
CA TYR A 28 14.11 -9.48 -21.37
C TYR A 28 13.47 -8.10 -21.43
N LEU A 29 14.27 -7.11 -21.77
CA LEU A 29 13.80 -5.76 -22.06
C LEU A 29 13.40 -5.66 -23.52
N VAL A 30 12.14 -5.36 -23.77
CA VAL A 30 11.65 -4.95 -25.09
C VAL A 30 11.47 -3.44 -25.06
N ALA A 31 12.39 -2.74 -25.71
CA ALA A 31 12.43 -1.29 -25.77
C ALA A 31 13.12 -0.80 -27.06
N PRO A 32 12.39 -0.63 -28.17
CA PRO A 32 12.98 -0.37 -29.49
C PRO A 32 13.73 0.97 -29.59
N GLU A 33 13.33 1.97 -28.81
CA GLU A 33 13.87 3.34 -28.86
C GLU A 33 14.59 3.72 -27.54
N ILE A 34 15.14 2.75 -26.81
CA ILE A 34 15.75 3.02 -25.50
C ILE A 34 17.15 3.62 -25.61
N THR A 35 17.42 4.63 -24.80
CA THR A 35 18.72 5.28 -24.67
C THR A 35 19.62 4.56 -23.65
N PRO A 36 20.97 4.74 -23.72
CA PRO A 36 21.89 4.18 -22.72
C PRO A 36 21.58 4.60 -21.27
N ASP A 37 21.17 5.86 -21.06
CA ASP A 37 20.82 6.37 -19.73
C ASP A 37 19.58 5.70 -19.17
N GLU A 38 18.57 5.44 -20.02
CA GLU A 38 17.38 4.68 -19.63
C GLU A 38 17.72 3.23 -19.32
N ILE A 39 18.56 2.56 -20.12
CA ILE A 39 19.04 1.21 -19.82
C ILE A 39 19.72 1.18 -18.44
N SER A 40 20.58 2.17 -18.15
CA SER A 40 21.24 2.31 -16.85
C SER A 40 20.24 2.52 -15.70
N ASN A 41 19.23 3.37 -15.90
CA ASN A 41 18.17 3.57 -14.91
C ASN A 41 17.35 2.28 -14.66
N LEU A 42 16.91 1.61 -15.72
CA LEU A 42 16.15 0.37 -15.63
C LEU A 42 16.97 -0.76 -14.99
N SER A 43 18.27 -0.83 -15.27
CA SER A 43 19.17 -1.79 -14.63
C SER A 43 19.28 -1.54 -13.13
N LYS A 44 19.36 -0.26 -12.70
CA LYS A 44 19.34 0.10 -11.27
C LYS A 44 18.02 -0.28 -10.60
N ARG A 45 16.88 -0.07 -11.27
CA ARG A 45 15.56 -0.49 -10.78
C ARG A 45 15.48 -2.00 -10.67
N LEU A 46 15.86 -2.73 -11.71
CA LEU A 46 15.91 -4.19 -11.72
C LEU A 46 16.77 -4.72 -10.57
N ASN A 47 17.97 -4.19 -10.38
CA ASN A 47 18.86 -4.61 -9.29
C ASN A 47 18.23 -4.38 -7.90
N PHE A 48 17.42 -3.34 -7.72
CA PHE A 48 16.69 -3.14 -6.48
C PHE A 48 15.59 -4.21 -6.27
N TYR A 49 14.75 -4.46 -7.27
CA TYR A 49 13.62 -5.38 -7.12
C TYR A 49 14.04 -6.86 -7.19
N CYS A 50 14.91 -7.19 -8.13
CA CYS A 50 15.36 -8.54 -8.48
C CYS A 50 16.89 -8.56 -8.70
N PRO A 51 17.71 -8.51 -7.63
CA PRO A 51 19.18 -8.39 -7.74
C PRO A 51 19.86 -9.56 -8.47
N GLU A 52 19.21 -10.71 -8.56
CA GLU A 52 19.74 -11.92 -9.21
C GLU A 52 19.46 -11.96 -10.73
N LEU A 53 18.59 -11.06 -11.25
CA LEU A 53 18.25 -11.03 -12.66
C LEU A 53 19.22 -10.19 -13.47
N LYS A 54 19.69 -10.76 -14.59
CA LYS A 54 20.36 -10.00 -15.65
C LYS A 54 19.33 -9.38 -16.59
N LEU A 55 19.62 -8.19 -17.10
CA LEU A 55 18.80 -7.52 -18.10
C LEU A 55 19.38 -7.77 -19.50
N GLU A 56 18.60 -8.35 -20.40
CA GLU A 56 18.99 -8.51 -21.81
C GLU A 56 17.99 -7.81 -22.73
N ILE A 57 18.48 -7.06 -23.71
CA ILE A 57 17.62 -6.41 -24.70
C ILE A 57 17.28 -7.42 -25.80
N LYS A 58 15.98 -7.58 -26.08
CA LYS A 58 15.48 -8.44 -27.16
C LYS A 58 14.42 -7.72 -27.98
N ASN A 59 14.28 -8.09 -29.24
CA ASN A 59 13.09 -7.74 -30.00
C ASN A 59 11.86 -8.49 -29.46
N ILE A 60 10.67 -7.97 -29.74
CA ILE A 60 9.42 -8.50 -29.19
C ILE A 60 9.15 -9.95 -29.60
N ASN A 61 9.44 -10.32 -30.85
CA ASN A 61 9.19 -11.68 -31.36
C ASN A 61 10.04 -12.71 -30.61
N SER A 62 11.33 -12.43 -30.42
CA SER A 62 12.24 -13.26 -29.64
C SER A 62 11.85 -13.32 -28.16
N ALA A 63 11.39 -12.19 -27.60
CA ALA A 63 10.98 -12.14 -26.20
C ALA A 63 9.72 -12.99 -25.94
N ILE A 64 8.68 -12.84 -26.77
CA ILE A 64 7.39 -13.56 -26.64
C ILE A 64 7.55 -15.09 -26.80
N LEU A 65 8.52 -15.55 -27.57
CA LEU A 65 8.77 -16.99 -27.73
C LEU A 65 9.55 -17.60 -26.55
N SER A 66 10.14 -16.78 -25.69
CA SER A 66 10.92 -17.26 -24.53
C SER A 66 10.05 -17.63 -23.33
N CYS A 67 10.63 -18.20 -22.27
CA CYS A 67 9.96 -18.32 -20.96
C CYS A 67 10.32 -17.20 -19.96
N ALA A 68 11.25 -16.30 -20.32
CA ALA A 68 11.78 -15.28 -19.39
C ALA A 68 10.75 -14.17 -19.10
N PRO A 69 10.79 -13.50 -17.94
CA PRO A 69 10.00 -12.30 -17.69
C PRO A 69 10.29 -11.24 -18.76
N ILE A 70 9.26 -10.58 -19.26
CA ILE A 70 9.39 -9.51 -20.25
C ILE A 70 9.10 -8.18 -19.56
N LEU A 71 10.08 -7.28 -19.62
CA LEU A 71 9.95 -5.90 -19.22
C LEU A 71 9.67 -5.08 -20.47
N TYR A 72 8.49 -4.47 -20.51
CA TYR A 72 8.06 -3.68 -21.65
C TYR A 72 8.23 -2.19 -21.35
N PHE A 73 9.03 -1.50 -22.16
CA PHE A 73 9.39 -0.10 -21.98
C PHE A 73 9.40 0.63 -23.33
N CYS A 74 8.87 1.85 -23.42
CA CYS A 74 8.81 2.62 -24.67
C CYS A 74 8.14 1.90 -25.85
N ASP A 75 6.81 1.79 -25.85
CA ASP A 75 6.11 1.69 -27.13
C ASP A 75 4.79 2.46 -27.12
N LYS A 76 4.59 3.26 -28.16
CA LYS A 76 3.30 3.89 -28.50
C LYS A 76 2.24 2.83 -28.83
N ASN A 77 2.67 1.64 -29.27
CA ASN A 77 1.85 0.48 -29.53
C ASN A 77 1.91 -0.46 -28.32
N LYS A 78 0.96 -0.31 -27.39
CA LYS A 78 0.78 -1.30 -26.33
C LYS A 78 0.62 -2.68 -26.96
N LEU A 79 1.30 -3.69 -26.42
CA LEU A 79 1.01 -5.07 -26.80
C LEU A 79 -0.49 -5.33 -26.68
N PRO A 80 -1.11 -5.99 -27.67
CA PRO A 80 -2.51 -6.37 -27.56
C PRO A 80 -2.78 -7.07 -26.23
N THR A 81 -3.85 -6.66 -25.53
CA THR A 81 -4.16 -7.14 -24.17
C THR A 81 -4.20 -8.66 -24.08
N TRP A 82 -4.62 -9.34 -25.14
CA TRP A 82 -4.66 -10.81 -25.21
C TRP A 82 -3.27 -11.45 -25.04
N ILE A 83 -2.19 -10.80 -25.47
CA ILE A 83 -0.81 -11.30 -25.28
C ILE A 83 -0.47 -11.33 -23.79
N LYS A 84 -0.82 -10.27 -23.04
CA LYS A 84 -0.63 -10.24 -21.58
C LYS A 84 -1.51 -11.28 -20.88
N CYS A 85 -2.73 -11.52 -21.38
CA CYS A 85 -3.60 -12.57 -20.82
C CYS A 85 -3.02 -13.98 -21.00
N ILE A 86 -2.40 -14.26 -22.15
CA ILE A 86 -1.76 -15.56 -22.42
C ILE A 86 -0.43 -15.69 -21.68
N ARG A 87 0.30 -14.58 -21.53
CA ARG A 87 1.61 -14.53 -20.89
C ARG A 87 1.58 -13.61 -19.67
N GLY A 88 1.33 -14.20 -18.51
CA GLY A 88 1.31 -13.49 -17.22
C GLY A 88 2.64 -12.88 -16.78
N SER A 89 3.75 -13.16 -17.47
CA SER A 89 5.09 -12.65 -17.16
C SER A 89 5.50 -11.42 -17.99
N ILE A 90 4.53 -10.61 -18.44
CA ILE A 90 4.76 -9.32 -19.10
C ILE A 90 4.46 -8.17 -18.15
N TYR A 91 5.46 -7.31 -17.95
CA TYR A 91 5.42 -6.19 -17.01
C TYR A 91 5.59 -4.86 -17.73
N TYR A 92 4.63 -3.94 -17.57
CA TYR A 92 4.68 -2.61 -18.19
C TYR A 92 5.42 -1.63 -17.29
N ILE A 93 6.73 -1.52 -17.45
CA ILE A 93 7.61 -0.80 -16.50
C ILE A 93 7.90 0.66 -16.89
N ASP A 94 7.34 1.15 -18.00
CA ASP A 94 7.53 2.53 -18.44
C ASP A 94 6.81 3.52 -17.53
N TYR A 95 7.56 4.10 -16.58
CA TYR A 95 7.09 5.10 -15.61
C TYR A 95 6.58 6.42 -16.24
N ARG A 96 6.78 6.63 -17.54
CA ARG A 96 6.26 7.79 -18.28
C ARG A 96 4.89 7.57 -18.87
N SER A 97 4.50 6.31 -19.08
CA SER A 97 3.23 5.96 -19.73
C SER A 97 2.32 5.08 -18.88
N ASN A 98 2.88 4.38 -17.89
CA ASN A 98 2.14 3.56 -16.93
C ASN A 98 2.09 4.23 -15.54
N PRO A 99 0.90 4.64 -15.05
CA PRO A 99 0.77 5.23 -13.72
C PRO A 99 0.97 4.22 -12.58
N VAL A 100 0.99 2.92 -12.86
CA VAL A 100 1.18 1.86 -11.85
C VAL A 100 2.48 1.07 -12.06
N ASP A 101 3.51 1.68 -12.67
CA ASP A 101 4.80 1.02 -12.94
C ASP A 101 5.43 0.39 -11.68
N GLY A 102 5.32 1.05 -10.53
CA GLY A 102 5.81 0.51 -9.25
C GLY A 102 5.20 -0.84 -8.90
N TRP A 103 3.91 -1.06 -9.17
CA TRP A 103 3.24 -2.33 -8.92
C TRP A 103 3.66 -3.43 -9.92
N GLU A 104 4.01 -3.06 -11.15
CA GLU A 104 4.56 -3.99 -12.14
C GLU A 104 5.94 -4.50 -11.70
N TRP A 105 6.79 -3.63 -11.13
CA TRP A 105 8.06 -4.03 -10.52
C TRP A 105 7.91 -4.96 -9.32
N ILE A 106 6.93 -4.68 -8.44
CA ILE A 106 6.61 -5.56 -7.31
C ILE A 106 6.12 -6.93 -7.80
N SER A 107 5.30 -6.94 -8.85
CA SER A 107 4.78 -8.18 -9.45
C SER A 107 5.91 -9.02 -10.06
N LEU A 108 6.88 -8.38 -10.72
CA LEU A 108 8.11 -9.04 -11.17
C LEU A 108 8.90 -9.63 -10.00
N ALA A 109 9.11 -8.85 -8.93
CA ALA A 109 9.82 -9.32 -7.75
C ALA A 109 9.17 -10.57 -7.14
N ASN A 110 7.84 -10.61 -7.06
CA ASN A 110 7.11 -11.78 -6.59
C ASN A 110 7.20 -12.99 -7.51
N LEU A 111 7.25 -12.78 -8.83
CA LEU A 111 7.45 -13.88 -9.78
C LEU A 111 8.83 -14.53 -9.60
N CYS A 112 9.85 -13.71 -9.38
CA CYS A 112 11.25 -14.16 -9.33
C CYS A 112 11.70 -14.60 -7.93
N SER A 113 10.94 -14.25 -6.88
CA SER A 113 11.24 -14.60 -5.50
C SER A 113 10.79 -16.02 -5.15
N SER A 114 11.66 -16.76 -4.47
CA SER A 114 11.30 -18.00 -3.78
C SER A 114 10.61 -17.76 -2.43
N CYS A 115 10.69 -16.54 -1.90
CA CYS A 115 10.07 -16.15 -0.64
C CYS A 115 8.59 -15.83 -0.86
N LYS A 116 7.73 -16.83 -0.59
CA LYS A 116 6.28 -16.68 -0.54
C LYS A 116 5.81 -16.74 0.91
N PRO A 117 4.90 -15.84 1.32
CA PRO A 117 4.38 -15.88 2.67
C PRO A 117 3.50 -17.10 2.88
N ASN A 118 3.59 -17.74 4.04
CA ASN A 118 2.59 -18.69 4.49
C ASN A 118 1.38 -17.91 5.04
N ILE A 119 0.28 -17.94 4.30
CA ILE A 119 -0.93 -17.17 4.64
C ILE A 119 -1.68 -17.76 5.83
N GLU A 120 -1.64 -19.08 6.01
CA GLU A 120 -2.24 -19.70 7.19
C GLU A 120 -1.46 -19.32 8.46
N ASP A 121 -0.13 -19.35 8.42
CA ASP A 121 0.69 -18.88 9.55
C ASP A 121 0.45 -17.39 9.85
N SER A 122 0.28 -16.58 8.79
CA SER A 122 -0.02 -15.15 8.92
C SER A 122 -1.38 -14.93 9.57
N LYS A 123 -2.39 -15.72 9.19
CA LYS A 123 -3.72 -15.71 9.80
C LYS A 123 -3.67 -16.13 11.26
N ILE A 124 -3.00 -17.23 11.59
CA ILE A 124 -2.85 -17.72 12.97
C ILE A 124 -2.19 -16.64 13.84
N LYS A 125 -1.08 -16.07 13.37
CA LYS A 125 -0.36 -14.99 14.06
C LYS A 125 -1.26 -13.77 14.29
N PHE A 126 -2.00 -13.35 13.27
CA PHE A 126 -2.95 -12.24 13.37
C PHE A 126 -4.05 -12.54 14.39
N THR A 127 -4.71 -13.69 14.28
CA THR A 127 -5.81 -14.09 15.16
C THR A 127 -5.35 -14.18 16.62
N ASN A 128 -4.20 -14.78 16.89
CA ASN A 128 -3.66 -14.86 18.25
C ASN A 128 -3.42 -13.47 18.83
N TYR A 129 -2.76 -12.59 18.08
CA TYR A 129 -2.49 -11.24 18.55
C TYR A 129 -3.77 -10.41 18.72
N ILE A 130 -4.77 -10.55 17.85
CA ILE A 130 -6.08 -9.91 18.03
C ILE A 130 -6.78 -10.42 19.30
N ASN A 131 -6.69 -11.72 19.61
CA ASN A 131 -7.27 -12.27 20.83
C ASN A 131 -6.59 -11.71 22.09
N ASP A 132 -5.25 -11.60 22.08
CA ASP A 132 -4.48 -10.99 23.17
C ASP A 132 -4.85 -9.51 23.37
N LEU A 133 -5.07 -8.77 22.27
CA LEU A 133 -5.54 -7.39 22.32
C LEU A 133 -6.97 -7.31 22.88
N ARG A 134 -7.89 -8.16 22.41
CA ARG A 134 -9.30 -8.18 22.87
C ARG A 134 -9.42 -8.49 24.36
N ALA A 135 -8.49 -9.27 24.93
CA ALA A 135 -8.42 -9.53 26.36
C ALA A 135 -8.11 -8.27 27.22
N GLN A 136 -7.65 -7.18 26.60
CA GLN A 136 -7.47 -5.89 27.27
C GLN A 136 -8.79 -5.12 27.45
N HIS A 137 -9.88 -5.61 26.85
CA HIS A 137 -11.23 -5.03 26.95
C HIS A 137 -11.32 -3.54 26.55
N LEU A 138 -10.43 -3.08 25.66
CA LEU A 138 -10.49 -1.72 25.14
C LEU A 138 -11.67 -1.58 24.17
N SER A 139 -12.44 -0.51 24.33
CA SER A 139 -13.66 -0.26 23.57
C SER A 139 -13.45 0.69 22.38
N LYS A 140 -12.24 1.21 22.18
CA LYS A 140 -11.91 2.20 21.16
C LYS A 140 -10.76 1.72 20.28
N CYS A 141 -10.78 2.12 19.01
CA CYS A 141 -9.62 2.02 18.13
C CYS A 141 -9.30 3.40 17.54
N TYR A 142 -8.08 3.88 17.78
CA TYR A 142 -7.54 5.09 17.21
C TYR A 142 -6.72 4.75 15.96
N ILE A 143 -7.07 5.38 14.84
CA ILE A 143 -6.30 5.31 13.61
C ILE A 143 -5.65 6.66 13.29
N PHE A 144 -4.39 6.61 12.87
CA PHE A 144 -3.58 7.80 12.64
C PHE A 144 -3.11 7.89 11.18
N GLY A 145 -3.51 8.97 10.50
CA GLY A 145 -3.02 9.39 9.20
C GLY A 145 -1.72 10.19 9.30
N THR A 146 -1.47 11.09 8.33
CA THR A 146 -0.19 11.86 8.19
C THR A 146 -0.39 13.35 7.90
N GLY A 147 -1.64 13.82 7.94
CA GLY A 147 -1.98 15.21 7.76
C GLY A 147 -1.47 16.10 8.90
N SER A 148 -1.41 17.41 8.65
CA SER A 148 -0.78 18.39 9.54
C SER A 148 -1.33 18.42 10.97
N SER A 149 -2.62 18.13 11.16
CA SER A 149 -3.27 18.07 12.46
C SER A 149 -2.65 17.02 13.40
N LEU A 150 -1.94 16.02 12.86
CA LEU A 150 -1.31 14.94 13.63
C LEU A 150 -0.32 15.46 14.67
N GLU A 151 0.34 16.59 14.42
CA GLU A 151 1.27 17.20 15.39
C GLU A 151 0.64 17.45 16.76
N LYS A 152 -0.67 17.69 16.80
CA LYS A 152 -1.41 17.94 18.04
C LYS A 152 -1.68 16.66 18.84
N ALA A 153 -1.57 15.48 18.24
CA ALA A 153 -1.85 14.21 18.91
C ALA A 153 -0.93 13.97 20.13
N ILE A 154 0.28 14.55 20.16
CA ILE A 154 1.20 14.43 21.29
C ILE A 154 0.60 14.97 22.62
N GLY A 155 -0.38 15.87 22.55
CA GLY A 155 -1.04 16.46 23.71
C GLY A 155 -2.21 15.64 24.28
N TYR A 156 -2.53 14.49 23.68
CA TYR A 156 -3.69 13.67 24.03
C TYR A 156 -3.26 12.29 24.52
N ASN A 157 -4.06 11.69 25.40
CA ASN A 157 -3.88 10.30 25.81
C ASN A 157 -4.74 9.36 24.94
N PHE A 158 -4.16 8.24 24.52
CA PHE A 158 -4.80 7.22 23.69
C PHE A 158 -4.72 5.82 24.32
N SER A 159 -4.30 5.72 25.59
CA SER A 159 -4.11 4.44 26.28
C SER A 159 -5.41 3.68 26.54
N ASP A 160 -6.56 4.31 26.36
CA ASP A 160 -7.90 3.73 26.49
C ASP A 160 -8.40 3.07 25.18
N GLY A 161 -7.54 2.94 24.17
CA GLY A 161 -7.87 2.30 22.90
C GLY A 161 -6.70 1.61 22.20
N TYR A 162 -7.04 0.75 21.25
CA TYR A 162 -6.08 0.21 20.30
C TYR A 162 -5.54 1.35 19.43
N ARG A 163 -4.27 1.28 19.05
CA ARG A 163 -3.59 2.33 18.29
C ARG A 163 -2.99 1.74 17.02
N VAL A 164 -3.57 2.11 15.89
CA VAL A 164 -3.12 1.70 14.55
C VAL A 164 -2.57 2.92 13.83
N VAL A 165 -1.31 2.85 13.46
CA VAL A 165 -0.63 3.96 12.77
C VAL A 165 -0.32 3.56 11.32
N CYS A 166 -0.14 4.53 10.43
CA CYS A 166 0.21 4.25 9.03
C CYS A 166 1.37 5.09 8.50
N ASN A 167 1.93 4.62 7.39
CA ASN A 167 2.81 5.38 6.52
C ASN A 167 3.96 6.05 7.29
N THR A 168 4.18 7.33 7.02
CA THR A 168 5.39 8.07 7.38
C THR A 168 5.45 8.56 8.82
N ILE A 169 4.48 8.20 9.67
CA ILE A 169 4.52 8.50 11.11
C ILE A 169 5.79 7.95 11.80
N VAL A 170 6.37 6.89 11.24
CA VAL A 170 7.64 6.29 11.69
C VAL A 170 8.83 7.27 11.70
N LYS A 171 8.72 8.37 10.93
CA LYS A 171 9.68 9.48 10.92
C LYS A 171 9.72 10.23 12.27
N ASP A 172 8.56 10.39 12.92
CA ASP A 172 8.47 11.08 14.21
C ASP A 172 8.60 10.10 15.37
N LYS A 173 9.85 9.83 15.77
CA LYS A 173 10.15 8.98 16.92
C LYS A 173 9.45 9.42 18.21
N LYS A 174 9.28 10.73 18.43
CA LYS A 174 8.64 11.24 19.65
C LYS A 174 7.16 10.87 19.67
N LEU A 175 6.46 11.10 18.55
CA LEU A 175 5.06 10.71 18.44
C LEU A 175 4.90 9.19 18.45
N TRP A 176 5.74 8.44 17.74
CA TRP A 176 5.73 6.98 17.76
C TRP A 176 5.78 6.42 19.19
N ASN A 177 6.74 6.87 19.99
CA ASN A 177 6.89 6.41 21.38
C ASN A 177 5.71 6.81 22.27
N HIS A 178 5.16 8.01 22.06
CA HIS A 178 3.96 8.46 22.80
C HIS A 178 2.72 7.62 22.43
N LEU A 179 2.56 7.28 21.16
CA LEU A 179 1.47 6.43 20.70
C LEU A 179 1.67 4.99 21.18
N ASN A 180 2.89 4.45 21.15
CA ASN A 180 3.17 3.04 21.45
C ASN A 180 2.20 2.09 20.69
N PRO A 181 2.25 2.07 19.35
CA PRO A 181 1.19 1.50 18.52
C PRO A 181 1.10 -0.02 18.65
N ASN A 182 -0.13 -0.54 18.58
CA ASN A 182 -0.39 -1.98 18.46
C ASN A 182 -0.04 -2.49 17.06
N PHE A 183 -0.33 -1.67 16.04
CA PHE A 183 -0.08 -1.99 14.63
C PHE A 183 0.49 -0.80 13.88
N ILE A 184 1.40 -1.09 12.95
CA ILE A 184 1.78 -0.21 11.84
C ILE A 184 1.31 -0.84 10.53
N VAL A 185 0.80 -0.01 9.62
CA VAL A 185 0.36 -0.45 8.29
C VAL A 185 0.98 0.36 7.16
N ALA A 186 1.29 -0.29 6.04
CA ALA A 186 1.79 0.34 4.81
C ALA A 186 1.45 -0.53 3.59
N GLY A 187 1.18 0.09 2.44
CA GLY A 187 0.61 -0.64 1.29
C GLY A 187 0.75 0.04 -0.06
N ASP A 188 1.80 0.83 -0.28
CA ASP A 188 1.99 1.57 -1.53
C ASP A 188 3.31 1.20 -2.21
N ALA A 189 3.26 0.93 -3.52
CA ALA A 189 4.41 0.46 -4.26
C ALA A 189 5.52 1.53 -4.38
N ILE A 190 5.17 2.81 -4.58
CA ILE A 190 6.17 3.86 -4.84
C ILE A 190 6.57 4.61 -3.57
N TYR A 191 5.65 4.77 -2.62
CA TYR A 191 5.91 5.47 -1.35
C TYR A 191 6.56 4.58 -0.29
N HIS A 192 6.20 3.29 -0.23
CA HIS A 192 6.67 2.40 0.85
C HIS A 192 7.66 1.35 0.37
N PHE A 193 7.44 0.77 -0.80
CA PHE A 193 8.20 -0.40 -1.27
C PHE A 193 9.03 -0.15 -2.54
N GLY A 194 9.17 1.13 -2.92
CA GLY A 194 9.89 1.56 -4.12
C GLY A 194 11.40 1.65 -3.95
N HIS A 195 12.09 1.90 -5.07
CA HIS A 195 13.56 2.04 -5.14
C HIS A 195 14.08 3.42 -4.74
N THR A 196 13.21 4.44 -4.65
CA THR A 196 13.56 5.85 -4.43
C THR A 196 14.07 6.13 -3.01
N MET A 197 14.72 7.28 -2.81
CA MET A 197 15.20 7.70 -1.48
C MET A 197 14.04 7.88 -0.48
N TYR A 198 12.88 8.34 -0.94
CA TYR A 198 11.67 8.43 -0.13
C TYR A 198 11.32 7.08 0.51
N ALA A 199 11.16 6.05 -0.33
CA ALA A 199 10.74 4.73 0.12
C ALA A 199 11.85 4.02 0.93
N ARG A 200 13.12 4.23 0.58
CA ARG A 200 14.27 3.72 1.37
C ARG A 200 14.30 4.32 2.77
N THR A 201 14.13 5.63 2.89
CA THR A 201 14.13 6.33 4.18
C THR A 201 12.95 5.88 5.03
N PHE A 202 11.76 5.79 4.44
CA PHE A 202 10.58 5.22 5.11
C PHE A 202 10.87 3.84 5.70
N ARG A 203 11.40 2.89 4.90
CA ARG A 203 11.66 1.53 5.39
C ARG A 203 12.77 1.49 6.44
N LYS A 204 13.76 2.37 6.36
CA LYS A 204 14.80 2.51 7.38
C LYS A 204 14.18 2.96 8.71
N ASP A 205 13.39 4.02 8.69
CA ASP A 205 12.75 4.53 9.91
C ASP A 205 11.75 3.52 10.48
N LEU A 206 10.98 2.84 9.63
CA LEU A 206 10.12 1.73 10.05
C LEU A 206 10.91 0.61 10.73
N TYR A 207 12.09 0.25 10.20
CA TYR A 207 12.94 -0.77 10.80
C TYR A 207 13.36 -0.35 12.22
N ASP A 208 13.83 0.88 12.38
CA ASP A 208 14.23 1.42 13.67
C ASP A 208 13.05 1.43 14.66
N ARG A 209 11.85 1.83 14.21
CA ARG A 209 10.63 1.83 15.04
C ARG A 209 10.18 0.43 15.45
N MET A 210 10.25 -0.55 14.55
CA MET A 210 9.94 -1.95 14.85
C MET A 210 10.93 -2.56 15.86
N GLN A 211 12.19 -2.13 15.83
CA GLN A 211 13.20 -2.51 16.82
C GLN A 211 12.92 -1.87 18.19
N GLU A 212 12.51 -0.60 18.21
CA GLU A 212 12.21 0.16 19.43
C GLU A 212 10.93 -0.31 20.15
N THR A 213 9.96 -0.87 19.41
CA THR A 213 8.67 -1.32 19.97
C THR A 213 8.42 -2.79 19.61
N PRO A 214 8.89 -3.74 20.44
CA PRO A 214 8.77 -5.17 20.17
C PRO A 214 7.32 -5.68 20.19
N THR A 215 6.38 -4.90 20.72
CA THR A 215 4.96 -5.24 20.77
C THR A 215 4.18 -4.83 19.52
N THR A 216 4.76 -4.03 18.62
CA THR A 216 4.06 -3.59 17.41
C THR A 216 4.13 -4.64 16.30
N TYR A 217 2.99 -4.92 15.67
CA TYR A 217 2.92 -5.79 14.49
C TYR A 217 2.81 -4.97 13.20
N PHE A 218 3.44 -5.46 12.13
CA PHE A 218 3.40 -4.83 10.81
C PHE A 218 2.46 -5.57 9.87
N ILE A 219 1.33 -4.94 9.54
CA ILE A 219 0.35 -5.46 8.57
C ILE A 219 0.54 -4.77 7.22
N TYR A 220 0.56 -5.57 6.15
CA TYR A 220 0.71 -5.06 4.78
C TYR A 220 0.06 -6.01 3.77
N PRO A 221 -0.34 -5.51 2.59
CA PRO A 221 -0.85 -6.37 1.52
C PRO A 221 0.18 -7.40 1.10
N GLN A 222 -0.24 -8.67 0.98
CA GLN A 222 0.62 -9.82 0.68
C GLN A 222 1.54 -9.60 -0.52
N GLN A 223 1.08 -8.87 -1.54
CA GLN A 223 1.86 -8.57 -2.73
C GLN A 223 3.20 -7.86 -2.45
N PHE A 224 3.37 -7.22 -1.29
CA PHE A 224 4.63 -6.55 -0.94
C PHE A 224 5.60 -7.45 -0.15
N HIS A 225 5.22 -8.71 0.14
CA HIS A 225 5.96 -9.60 1.02
C HIS A 225 7.41 -9.81 0.61
N THR A 226 7.70 -10.01 -0.69
CA THR A 226 9.08 -10.17 -1.16
C THR A 226 10.00 -9.03 -0.72
N ILE A 227 9.53 -7.78 -0.85
CA ILE A 227 10.32 -6.60 -0.48
C ILE A 227 10.37 -6.44 1.03
N VAL A 228 9.25 -6.66 1.72
CA VAL A 228 9.17 -6.56 3.18
C VAL A 228 10.07 -7.62 3.83
N TYR A 229 9.92 -8.88 3.49
CA TYR A 229 10.68 -9.98 4.09
C TYR A 229 12.19 -9.78 3.93
N ARG A 230 12.66 -9.38 2.76
CA ARG A 230 14.09 -9.12 2.51
C ARG A 230 14.69 -8.08 3.46
N GLN A 231 13.92 -7.06 3.85
CA GLN A 231 14.42 -5.96 4.70
C GLN A 231 14.08 -6.15 6.19
N PHE A 232 12.96 -6.81 6.49
CA PHE A 232 12.38 -6.92 7.83
C PHE A 232 12.42 -8.35 8.37
N LYS A 233 13.24 -9.24 7.79
CA LYS A 233 13.44 -10.61 8.27
C LYS A 233 13.69 -10.73 9.79
N PRO A 234 14.45 -9.83 10.45
CA PRO A 234 14.62 -9.88 11.91
C PRO A 234 13.32 -9.73 12.72
N PHE A 235 12.23 -9.29 12.11
CA PHE A 235 10.91 -9.12 12.74
C PHE A 235 9.86 -10.08 12.17
N GLU A 236 10.28 -11.19 11.55
CA GLU A 236 9.42 -12.16 10.87
C GLU A 236 8.24 -12.60 11.73
N ASP A 237 8.43 -12.77 13.03
CA ASP A 237 7.43 -13.10 14.04
C ASP A 237 6.30 -12.07 14.17
N ARG A 238 6.52 -10.83 13.70
CA ARG A 238 5.59 -9.70 13.75
C ARG A 238 5.18 -9.16 12.39
N LEU A 239 5.60 -9.80 11.30
CA LEU A 239 5.13 -9.52 9.95
C LEU A 239 3.83 -10.27 9.66
N ILE A 240 2.82 -9.55 9.19
CA ILE A 240 1.50 -10.09 8.82
C ILE A 240 1.16 -9.64 7.39
N PRO A 241 1.59 -10.41 6.37
CA PRO A 241 1.10 -10.24 5.00
C PRO A 241 -0.36 -10.71 4.91
N VAL A 242 -1.24 -9.86 4.37
CA VAL A 242 -2.68 -10.17 4.21
C VAL A 242 -3.07 -10.13 2.73
N PRO A 243 -3.69 -11.17 2.16
CA PRO A 243 -4.17 -11.13 0.77
C PRO A 243 -5.23 -10.04 0.59
N VAL A 244 -5.35 -9.50 -0.63
CA VAL A 244 -6.46 -8.61 -0.99
C VAL A 244 -7.56 -9.46 -1.63
N GLY A 245 -8.78 -9.38 -1.09
CA GLY A 245 -9.96 -10.06 -1.61
C GLY A 245 -10.69 -9.24 -2.68
N ASN A 246 -11.86 -9.71 -3.10
CA ASN A 246 -12.68 -9.08 -4.15
C ASN A 246 -13.88 -8.28 -3.62
N TYR A 247 -13.85 -7.89 -2.34
CA TYR A 247 -14.96 -7.22 -1.69
C TYR A 247 -14.65 -5.75 -1.37
N LYS A 248 -15.67 -4.93 -1.18
CA LYS A 248 -15.55 -3.49 -0.92
C LYS A 248 -16.45 -3.07 0.24
N TYR A 249 -16.02 -3.35 1.47
CA TYR A 249 -16.64 -2.84 2.71
C TYR A 249 -15.64 -2.95 3.87
N TYR A 250 -15.79 -2.13 4.92
CA TYR A 250 -14.80 -2.07 6.01
C TYR A 250 -15.08 -3.05 7.15
N HIS A 251 -16.34 -3.34 7.43
CA HIS A 251 -16.78 -4.03 8.64
C HIS A 251 -16.64 -5.57 8.61
N ASN A 252 -15.76 -6.08 7.74
CA ASN A 252 -15.39 -7.48 7.69
C ASN A 252 -14.41 -7.78 8.82
N ASP A 253 -14.74 -8.70 9.74
CA ASP A 253 -13.81 -9.12 10.78
C ASP A 253 -12.67 -9.95 10.15
N LEU A 254 -11.46 -9.40 10.15
CA LEU A 254 -10.28 -10.02 9.56
C LEU A 254 -9.87 -11.34 10.26
N VAL A 255 -10.33 -11.58 11.50
CA VAL A 255 -10.11 -12.87 12.19
C VAL A 255 -10.90 -13.98 11.49
N ASN A 256 -12.13 -13.68 11.08
CA ASN A 256 -13.02 -14.64 10.44
C ASN A 256 -12.75 -14.74 8.94
N ASN A 257 -12.44 -13.62 8.29
CA ASN A 257 -12.19 -13.54 6.86
C ASN A 257 -10.91 -12.74 6.59
N PHE A 258 -9.78 -13.45 6.54
CA PHE A 258 -8.42 -12.91 6.48
C PHE A 258 -8.03 -12.42 5.08
N TYR A 259 -8.78 -11.44 4.57
CA TYR A 259 -8.54 -10.76 3.30
C TYR A 259 -8.79 -9.27 3.51
N LEU A 260 -7.98 -8.40 2.90
CA LEU A 260 -8.22 -6.95 2.84
C LEU A 260 -9.26 -6.63 1.75
N PRO A 261 -10.01 -5.53 1.85
CA PRO A 261 -10.93 -5.12 0.79
C PRO A 261 -10.18 -4.62 -0.46
N ALA A 262 -10.80 -4.73 -1.63
CA ALA A 262 -10.29 -4.22 -2.91
C ALA A 262 -10.45 -2.69 -3.03
N LEU A 263 -9.86 -1.94 -2.10
CA LEU A 263 -9.92 -0.48 -2.03
C LEU A 263 -8.52 0.14 -2.18
N GLY A 264 -8.46 1.34 -2.77
CA GLY A 264 -7.25 1.83 -3.45
C GLY A 264 -6.21 2.54 -2.59
N ASN A 265 -6.53 3.01 -1.39
CA ASN A 265 -5.62 3.77 -0.54
C ASN A 265 -5.48 3.15 0.86
N VAL A 266 -4.41 3.49 1.57
CA VAL A 266 -4.07 2.89 2.88
C VAL A 266 -5.17 3.07 3.93
N LEU A 267 -5.90 4.19 3.92
CA LEU A 267 -7.02 4.39 4.85
C LEU A 267 -8.10 3.33 4.65
N GLN A 268 -8.54 3.16 3.40
CA GLN A 268 -9.61 2.24 3.05
C GLN A 268 -9.17 0.77 3.01
N LEU A 269 -7.94 0.51 2.57
CA LEU A 269 -7.38 -0.83 2.38
C LEU A 269 -6.94 -1.48 3.70
N LEU A 270 -6.34 -0.71 4.61
CA LEU A 270 -5.66 -1.24 5.79
C LEU A 270 -6.22 -0.68 7.10
N LEU A 271 -6.29 0.64 7.24
CA LEU A 271 -6.64 1.26 8.53
C LEU A 271 -8.09 0.98 8.95
N LEU A 272 -9.07 1.26 8.08
CA LEU A 272 -10.48 1.07 8.42
C LEU A 272 -10.86 -0.40 8.67
N PRO A 273 -10.48 -1.37 7.81
CA PRO A 273 -10.79 -2.78 8.06
C PRO A 273 -10.16 -3.32 9.34
N LEU A 274 -8.91 -2.95 9.62
CA LEU A 274 -8.24 -3.35 10.86
C LEU A 274 -8.89 -2.70 12.09
N ALA A 275 -9.24 -1.41 12.00
CA ALA A 275 -9.93 -0.72 13.09
C ALA A 275 -11.30 -1.36 13.37
N CYS A 276 -12.07 -1.68 12.33
CA CYS A 276 -13.35 -2.37 12.46
C CYS A 276 -13.20 -3.80 13.01
N THR A 277 -12.07 -4.47 12.78
CA THR A 277 -11.78 -5.77 13.42
C THR A 277 -11.55 -5.62 14.93
N LEU A 278 -10.94 -4.52 15.35
CA LEU A 278 -10.55 -4.25 16.74
C LEU A 278 -11.68 -3.66 17.58
N SER A 279 -12.49 -2.76 17.02
CA SER A 279 -13.55 -2.07 17.76
C SER A 279 -14.68 -1.58 16.86
N LYS A 280 -15.87 -1.48 17.45
CA LYS A 280 -17.01 -0.75 16.88
C LYS A 280 -16.85 0.77 16.94
N ASN A 281 -15.99 1.31 17.81
CA ASN A 281 -15.78 2.75 17.96
C ASN A 281 -14.41 3.16 17.41
N VAL A 282 -14.42 3.74 16.20
CA VAL A 282 -13.22 4.15 15.48
C VAL A 282 -13.03 5.65 15.56
N TYR A 283 -11.87 6.07 16.04
CA TYR A 283 -11.46 7.47 16.18
C TYR A 283 -10.33 7.77 15.20
N MET A 284 -10.45 8.87 14.48
CA MET A 284 -9.62 9.18 13.33
C MET A 284 -8.87 10.49 13.53
N TRP A 285 -7.53 10.46 13.40
CA TRP A 285 -6.66 11.64 13.51
C TRP A 285 -5.67 11.72 12.35
N GLY A 286 -5.34 12.91 11.86
CA GLY A 286 -4.36 13.12 10.81
C GLY A 286 -4.91 12.87 9.41
N PHE A 287 -6.24 12.95 9.25
CA PHE A 287 -6.93 12.85 7.96
C PHE A 287 -7.46 14.23 7.54
N ASP A 288 -6.54 15.19 7.45
CA ASP A 288 -6.83 16.60 7.19
C ASP A 288 -7.52 16.82 5.83
N GLY A 289 -7.31 15.93 4.86
CA GLY A 289 -7.79 16.12 3.49
C GLY A 289 -7.01 17.20 2.73
N ARG A 290 -7.48 17.53 1.53
CA ARG A 290 -6.83 18.51 0.64
C ARG A 290 -7.44 19.90 0.85
N ALA A 291 -6.66 20.84 1.40
CA ALA A 291 -7.08 22.24 1.48
C ALA A 291 -7.09 22.89 0.08
N PRO A 292 -7.86 23.98 -0.14
CA PRO A 292 -7.96 24.64 -1.46
C PRO A 292 -6.60 25.01 -2.10
N GLN A 293 -5.65 25.44 -1.28
CA GLN A 293 -4.30 25.86 -1.69
C GLN A 293 -3.27 24.73 -1.75
N ASP A 294 -3.64 23.50 -1.40
CA ASP A 294 -2.69 22.39 -1.36
C ASP A 294 -2.22 21.99 -2.75
N LYS A 295 -0.93 21.69 -2.87
CA LYS A 295 -0.34 21.11 -4.07
C LYS A 295 -0.36 19.59 -3.96
N LEU A 296 -0.57 18.91 -5.09
CA LEU A 296 -0.69 17.45 -5.16
C LEU A 296 -1.92 16.93 -4.38
N PHE A 297 -1.78 15.78 -3.73
CA PHE A 297 -2.83 15.07 -3.03
C PHE A 297 -3.37 15.85 -1.81
N TRP A 298 -2.49 16.29 -0.92
CA TRP A 298 -2.78 17.14 0.25
C TRP A 298 -1.47 17.60 0.90
N LYS A 299 -1.54 18.56 1.81
CA LYS A 299 -0.39 18.96 2.64
C LYS A 299 -0.12 17.93 3.73
N ASN A 300 1.03 17.26 3.65
CA ASN A 300 1.55 16.43 4.72
C ASN A 300 2.26 17.29 5.78
N SER A 301 2.32 16.83 7.03
CA SER A 301 3.19 17.44 8.03
C SER A 301 4.66 17.24 7.63
N GLU A 302 5.47 18.31 7.67
CA GLU A 302 6.91 18.22 7.42
C GLU A 302 7.62 17.33 8.43
N LYS A 303 7.12 17.30 9.67
CA LYS A 303 7.65 16.44 10.74
C LYS A 303 7.38 14.96 10.48
N HIS A 304 6.23 14.65 9.86
CA HIS A 304 5.75 13.28 9.69
C HIS A 304 5.86 12.76 8.25
N SER A 305 6.44 13.51 7.30
CA SER A 305 6.59 13.07 5.91
C SER A 305 7.95 13.43 5.34
N TYR A 306 8.38 12.73 4.29
CA TYR A 306 9.68 12.96 3.65
C TYR A 306 9.58 13.94 2.48
N SER A 307 8.99 15.12 2.73
CA SER A 307 8.69 16.12 1.69
C SER A 307 9.90 16.52 0.83
N ASN A 308 11.10 16.50 1.42
CA ASN A 308 12.36 16.78 0.72
C ASN A 308 12.67 15.77 -0.39
N TYR A 309 12.15 14.55 -0.34
CA TYR A 309 12.32 13.52 -1.38
C TYR A 309 11.15 13.46 -2.38
N LEU A 310 10.08 14.26 -2.20
CA LEU A 310 8.96 14.28 -3.15
C LEU A 310 9.36 14.69 -4.57
N PRO A 311 10.23 15.69 -4.80
CA PRO A 311 10.65 16.03 -6.16
C PRO A 311 11.34 14.87 -6.90
N GLU A 312 12.17 14.09 -6.20
CA GLU A 312 12.77 12.86 -6.75
C GLU A 312 11.70 11.82 -7.06
N LEU A 313 10.78 11.57 -6.12
CA LEU A 313 9.70 10.60 -6.31
C LEU A 313 8.81 10.95 -7.52
N GLN A 314 8.50 12.23 -7.71
CA GLN A 314 7.77 12.73 -8.88
C GLN A 314 8.52 12.55 -10.18
N LYS A 315 9.84 12.77 -10.17
CA LYS A 315 10.70 12.55 -11.34
C LYS A 315 10.79 11.07 -11.70
N GLU A 316 10.82 10.17 -10.71
CA GLU A 316 10.92 8.73 -10.90
C GLU A 316 9.57 8.08 -11.29
N HIS A 317 8.43 8.72 -11.00
CA HIS A 317 7.08 8.21 -11.31
C HIS A 317 6.15 9.30 -11.87
N PRO A 318 6.52 10.01 -12.95
CA PRO A 318 5.77 11.17 -13.44
C PRO A 318 4.34 10.82 -13.84
N LYS A 319 4.13 9.64 -14.47
CA LYS A 319 2.79 9.26 -14.93
C LYS A 319 1.82 8.98 -13.79
N PHE A 320 2.31 8.50 -12.64
CA PHE A 320 1.51 8.33 -11.45
C PHE A 320 0.88 9.67 -11.02
N TYR A 321 1.69 10.73 -10.91
CA TYR A 321 1.21 12.05 -10.50
C TYR A 321 0.32 12.69 -11.56
N GLU A 322 0.67 12.58 -12.84
CA GLU A 322 -0.18 13.07 -13.94
C GLU A 322 -1.55 12.37 -13.94
N TYR A 323 -1.60 11.07 -13.65
CA TYR A 323 -2.85 10.31 -13.68
C TYR A 323 -3.76 10.59 -12.47
N TYR A 324 -3.18 10.63 -11.27
CA TYR A 324 -3.95 10.76 -10.03
C TYR A 324 -4.19 12.20 -9.60
N VAL A 325 -3.27 13.13 -9.91
CA VAL A 325 -3.43 14.57 -9.66
C VAL A 325 -3.16 15.36 -10.94
N PRO A 326 -3.98 15.15 -11.98
CA PRO A 326 -3.83 15.85 -13.26
C PRO A 326 -4.01 17.36 -13.06
N LYS A 327 -3.35 18.17 -13.91
CA LYS A 327 -3.35 19.65 -13.77
C LYS A 327 -4.74 20.26 -13.99
N ASP A 328 -5.54 19.66 -14.85
CA ASP A 328 -6.91 20.04 -15.21
C ASP A 328 -7.96 19.54 -14.21
N GLU A 329 -7.65 18.51 -13.41
CA GLU A 329 -8.55 17.98 -12.38
C GLU A 329 -7.79 17.66 -11.08
N PRO A 330 -7.29 18.68 -10.35
CA PRO A 330 -6.42 18.48 -9.17
C PRO A 330 -7.12 17.81 -7.98
N THR A 331 -8.45 17.70 -7.99
CA THR A 331 -9.25 17.01 -6.97
C THR A 331 -9.61 15.59 -7.34
N LYS A 332 -9.24 15.09 -8.53
CA LYS A 332 -9.58 13.74 -9.03
C LYS A 332 -9.33 12.64 -8.01
N TYR A 333 -8.12 12.57 -7.45
CA TYR A 333 -7.80 11.55 -6.45
C TYR A 333 -8.71 11.63 -5.22
N ILE A 334 -8.96 12.84 -4.72
CA ILE A 334 -9.79 13.07 -3.53
C ILE A 334 -11.21 12.64 -3.79
N ASN A 335 -11.79 13.01 -4.94
CA ASN A 335 -13.15 12.61 -5.31
C ASN A 335 -13.25 11.08 -5.42
N ASN A 336 -12.28 10.44 -6.07
CA ASN A 336 -12.29 8.99 -6.30
C ASN A 336 -12.02 8.16 -5.04
N ASN A 337 -11.29 8.70 -4.05
CA ASN A 337 -10.84 7.94 -2.88
C ASN A 337 -11.42 8.43 -1.55
N PHE A 338 -12.04 9.59 -1.52
CA PHE A 338 -12.57 10.20 -0.30
C PHE A 338 -13.91 10.90 -0.52
N GLY A 339 -14.51 10.74 -1.71
CA GLY A 339 -15.84 11.23 -2.05
C GLY A 339 -16.95 10.25 -1.68
N ASP A 340 -17.91 10.09 -2.58
CA ASP A 340 -19.19 9.42 -2.31
C ASP A 340 -19.05 7.91 -2.04
N GLU A 341 -18.17 7.19 -2.76
CA GLU A 341 -17.94 5.76 -2.51
C GLU A 341 -17.48 5.54 -1.06
N MET A 342 -16.57 6.38 -0.56
CA MET A 342 -16.12 6.27 0.84
C MET A 342 -17.24 6.58 1.83
N ASP A 343 -18.09 7.57 1.54
CA ASP A 343 -19.19 7.95 2.42
C ASP A 343 -20.23 6.83 2.54
N GLU A 344 -20.58 6.21 1.42
CA GLU A 344 -21.49 5.06 1.36
C GLU A 344 -20.91 3.87 2.14
N LEU A 345 -19.63 3.54 1.95
CA LEU A 345 -18.99 2.42 2.67
C LEU A 345 -18.91 2.65 4.18
N LEU A 346 -18.67 3.89 4.62
CA LEU A 346 -18.72 4.25 6.04
C LEU A 346 -20.16 4.18 6.57
N HIS A 347 -21.13 4.67 5.80
CA HIS A 347 -22.55 4.62 6.17
C HIS A 347 -23.06 3.19 6.33
N GLN A 348 -22.67 2.29 5.43
CA GLN A 348 -22.98 0.85 5.54
C GLN A 348 -22.40 0.24 6.82
N ALA A 349 -21.17 0.60 7.20
CA ALA A 349 -20.60 0.16 8.47
C ALA A 349 -21.36 0.78 9.66
N GLU A 350 -21.80 2.04 9.59
CA GLU A 350 -22.59 2.70 10.63
C GLU A 350 -23.94 1.99 10.87
N ILE A 351 -24.64 1.59 9.80
CA ILE A 351 -25.85 0.76 9.88
C ILE A 351 -25.58 -0.58 10.61
N ASN A 352 -24.36 -1.12 10.50
CA ASN A 352 -23.91 -2.34 11.17
C ASN A 352 -23.32 -2.09 12.58
N GLY A 353 -23.67 -0.96 13.20
CA GLY A 353 -23.36 -0.63 14.58
C GLY A 353 -21.93 -0.13 14.81
N PHE A 354 -21.21 0.26 13.75
CA PHE A 354 -19.92 0.95 13.89
C PHE A 354 -20.12 2.45 14.08
N SER A 355 -19.17 3.13 14.70
CA SER A 355 -19.09 4.58 14.79
C SER A 355 -17.72 5.06 14.34
N PHE A 356 -17.71 6.17 13.60
CA PHE A 356 -16.50 6.83 13.13
C PHE A 356 -16.51 8.27 13.63
N THR A 357 -15.46 8.67 14.34
CA THR A 357 -15.34 10.01 14.91
C THR A 357 -14.04 10.66 14.44
N MET A 358 -14.15 11.78 13.72
CA MET A 358 -12.99 12.62 13.44
C MET A 358 -12.60 13.42 14.68
N MET A 359 -11.33 13.35 15.06
CA MET A 359 -10.78 14.04 16.23
C MET A 359 -10.31 15.47 15.92
N HIS A 360 -10.39 15.88 14.65
CA HIS A 360 -10.07 17.22 14.16
C HIS A 360 -10.90 17.52 12.91
N LYS A 361 -10.95 18.80 12.52
CA LYS A 361 -11.61 19.20 11.26
C LYS A 361 -10.86 18.63 10.06
N SER A 362 -11.61 18.20 9.04
CA SER A 362 -11.08 17.75 7.75
C SER A 362 -11.62 18.63 6.63
N TRP A 363 -10.80 18.83 5.61
CA TRP A 363 -11.21 19.41 4.32
C TRP A 363 -11.96 18.40 3.45
N THR A 364 -11.89 17.11 3.76
CA THR A 364 -12.66 16.08 3.07
C THR A 364 -14.11 16.09 3.57
N PRO A 365 -15.11 16.40 2.70
CA PRO A 365 -16.51 16.50 3.13
C PRO A 365 -17.03 15.23 3.81
N THR A 366 -16.74 14.05 3.25
CA THR A 366 -17.10 12.73 3.80
C THR A 366 -16.62 12.52 5.23
N LEU A 367 -15.39 12.94 5.54
CA LEU A 367 -14.83 12.83 6.89
C LEU A 367 -15.38 13.93 7.81
N MET A 368 -15.60 15.14 7.28
CA MET A 368 -16.15 16.26 8.05
C MET A 368 -17.56 15.98 8.60
N LYS A 369 -18.39 15.18 7.91
CA LYS A 369 -19.68 14.69 8.43
C LYS A 369 -19.56 13.95 9.76
N ARG A 370 -18.39 13.36 10.03
CA ARG A 370 -18.07 12.57 11.22
C ARG A 370 -17.27 13.36 12.25
N PHE A 371 -17.05 14.65 12.04
CA PHE A 371 -16.46 15.54 13.03
C PHE A 371 -17.51 16.01 14.03
N ARG A 372 -17.32 15.66 15.30
CA ARG A 372 -18.14 16.19 16.40
C ARG A 372 -17.29 17.20 17.17
N PHE A 373 -17.73 18.45 17.21
CA PHE A 373 -17.10 19.47 18.05
C PHE A 373 -17.50 19.20 19.50
N ASP A 374 -16.71 18.39 20.19
CA ASP A 374 -17.00 18.10 21.58
C ASP A 374 -16.34 19.16 22.48
N GLN A 375 -17.14 20.07 23.04
CA GLN A 375 -16.66 20.99 24.10
C GLN A 375 -16.20 20.21 25.35
N THR A 376 -16.60 18.94 25.48
CA THR A 376 -16.17 18.05 26.58
C THR A 376 -14.82 17.36 26.31
N ALA A 377 -14.22 17.50 25.12
CA ALA A 377 -12.82 17.09 24.87
C ALA A 377 -11.78 17.98 25.59
N SER A 378 -12.23 18.85 26.51
CA SER A 378 -11.44 19.38 27.62
C SER A 378 -11.08 18.30 28.66
N ILE A 379 -11.69 17.12 28.61
CA ILE A 379 -11.39 15.99 29.49
C ILE A 379 -10.36 15.10 28.75
N ASN A 380 -9.13 15.02 29.30
CA ASN A 380 -7.94 14.28 28.81
C ASN A 380 -6.94 15.06 27.93
N LYS A 381 -6.83 16.38 28.08
CA LYS A 381 -5.52 17.03 27.88
C LYS A 381 -4.61 16.59 29.04
N LYS A 382 -3.40 16.13 28.71
CA LYS A 382 -2.38 15.79 29.72
C LYS A 382 -2.05 17.00 30.59
#